data_AF-A0AAD0JR27-F1
#
_entry.id   AF-A0AAD0JR27-F1
#
_cell.length_a   1.000
_cell.length_b   1.000
_cell.length_c   1.000
_cell.angle_alpha   90.00
_cell.angle_beta   90.00
_cell.angle_gamma   90.00
#
_symmetry.space_group_name_H-M   'P 1'
#
loop_
_entity.id
_entity.type
_entity.pdbx_description
1 polymer ?
#
loop_
_entity_poly.entity_id
_entity_poly.type
_entity_poly.pdbx_seq_one_letter_code
_entity_poly.pdbx_strand_id
1 'polypeptide(L)'
;MIGLAYLLVQVVSFAGILVIDHRWKLAAFRAPAAAALAVTASVALLLTWDVLGVRSGVFFRGQTDFMTGLTVAPEIPFEEVVFLAFLSHLALVCAAGVSRAVEHRSRVSRTSHDSGVARTTGERR
;
A
#
# COMPACT_ATOMS: atom_id res chain seq x y z
N MET A 1 -25.81 -12.54 4.19
CA MET A 1 -25.63 -12.02 2.81
C MET A 1 -24.74 -10.77 2.71
N ILE A 2 -24.10 -10.29 3.79
CA ILE A 2 -23.22 -9.10 3.78
C ILE A 2 -21.74 -9.46 3.51
N GLY A 3 -21.29 -10.68 3.80
CA GLY A 3 -19.90 -11.11 3.58
C GLY A 3 -19.38 -11.02 2.15
N LEU A 4 -20.22 -11.37 1.17
CA LEU A 4 -19.88 -11.23 -0.24
C LEU A 4 -19.77 -9.76 -0.65
N ALA A 5 -20.56 -8.86 -0.07
CA ALA A 5 -20.46 -7.44 -0.33
C ALA A 5 -19.14 -6.85 0.20
N TYR A 6 -18.69 -7.29 1.39
CA TYR A 6 -17.40 -6.91 1.93
C TYR A 6 -16.24 -7.36 1.02
N LEU A 7 -16.22 -8.65 0.64
CA LEU A 7 -15.21 -9.17 -0.28
C LEU A 7 -15.24 -8.42 -1.63
N LEU A 8 -16.42 -8.10 -2.15
CA LEU A 8 -16.57 -7.39 -3.41
C LEU A 8 -16.07 -5.94 -3.32
N VAL A 9 -16.37 -5.22 -2.24
CA VAL A 9 -15.82 -3.87 -1.98
C VAL A 9 -14.31 -3.92 -1.81
N GLN A 10 -13.80 -4.94 -1.12
CA GLN A 10 -12.37 -5.18 -0.95
C GLN A 10 -11.68 -5.40 -2.30
N VAL A 11 -12.24 -6.25 -3.16
CA VAL A 11 -11.71 -6.54 -4.50
C VAL A 11 -11.79 -5.33 -5.41
N VAL A 12 -12.89 -4.56 -5.40
CA VAL A 12 -13.02 -3.32 -6.18
C VAL A 12 -11.99 -2.29 -5.73
N SER A 13 -11.79 -2.13 -4.43
CA SER A 13 -10.78 -1.23 -3.87
C SER A 13 -9.37 -1.69 -4.28
N PHE A 14 -9.08 -2.99 -4.13
CA PHE A 14 -7.80 -3.59 -4.52
C PHE A 14 -7.50 -3.39 -6.02
N ALA A 15 -8.51 -3.60 -6.88
CA ALA A 15 -8.42 -3.35 -8.31
C ALA A 15 -8.14 -1.86 -8.61
N GLY A 16 -8.80 -0.93 -7.89
CA GLY A 16 -8.53 0.50 -8.02
C GLY A 16 -7.08 0.87 -7.70
N ILE A 17 -6.53 0.29 -6.63
CA ILE A 17 -5.14 0.52 -6.23
C ILE A 17 -4.17 -0.08 -7.25
N LEU A 18 -4.45 -1.30 -7.76
CA LEU A 18 -3.67 -1.93 -8.84
C LEU A 18 -3.66 -1.09 -10.11
N VAL A 19 -4.79 -0.50 -10.49
CA VAL A 19 -4.90 0.37 -11.66
C VAL A 19 -4.07 1.64 -11.47
N ILE A 20 -4.05 2.22 -10.27
CA ILE A 20 -3.20 3.38 -9.96
C ILE A 20 -1.72 3.00 -10.04
N ASP A 21 -1.32 1.87 -9.45
CA ASP A 21 0.07 1.40 -9.50
C ASP A 21 0.51 1.07 -10.93
N HIS A 22 -0.39 0.51 -11.75
CA HIS A 22 -0.15 0.26 -13.17
C HIS A 22 -0.02 1.55 -13.98
N ARG A 23 -0.95 2.50 -13.80
CA ARG A 23 -1.00 3.75 -14.58
C ARG A 23 0.25 4.59 -14.37
N TRP A 24 0.78 4.62 -13.15
CA TRP A 24 1.90 5.49 -12.80
C TRP A 24 3.24 4.75 -12.62
N LYS A 25 3.25 3.41 -12.73
CA LYS A 25 4.42 2.54 -12.59
C LYS A 25 5.23 2.87 -11.33
N LEU A 26 4.56 2.94 -10.18
CA LEU A 26 5.15 3.42 -8.93
C LEU A 26 6.02 2.34 -8.28
N ALA A 27 5.45 1.17 -8.01
CA ALA A 27 6.10 0.13 -7.22
C ALA A 27 6.12 -1.23 -7.92
N ALA A 28 4.97 -1.89 -8.12
CA ALA A 28 4.96 -3.27 -8.65
C ALA A 28 5.35 -3.34 -10.13
N PHE A 29 5.00 -2.32 -10.91
CA PHE A 29 5.40 -2.26 -12.33
C PHE A 29 6.80 -1.67 -12.56
N ARG A 30 7.45 -1.14 -11.51
CA ARG A 30 8.86 -0.71 -11.55
C ARG A 30 9.79 -1.85 -11.14
N ALA A 31 9.42 -2.61 -10.12
CA ALA A 31 10.19 -3.74 -9.58
C ALA A 31 9.23 -4.81 -9.01
N PRO A 32 8.64 -5.69 -9.84
CA PRO A 32 7.58 -6.61 -9.41
C PRO A 32 8.05 -7.59 -8.35
N ALA A 33 9.30 -8.09 -8.46
CA ALA A 33 9.86 -9.01 -7.47
C ALA A 33 10.06 -8.35 -6.10
N ALA A 34 10.55 -7.11 -6.07
CA ALA A 34 10.75 -6.37 -4.82
C ALA A 34 9.41 -5.98 -4.17
N ALA A 35 8.43 -5.58 -4.97
CA ALA A 35 7.08 -5.29 -4.48
C ALA A 35 6.39 -6.55 -3.94
N ALA A 36 6.50 -7.67 -4.64
CA ALA A 36 5.96 -8.95 -4.18
C ALA A 36 6.63 -9.40 -2.87
N LEU A 37 7.96 -9.28 -2.76
CA LEU A 37 8.69 -9.57 -1.53
C LEU A 37 8.25 -8.66 -0.38
N ALA A 38 8.15 -7.35 -0.62
CA ALA A 38 7.73 -6.39 0.41
C ALA A 38 6.32 -6.69 0.92
N VAL A 39 5.36 -6.91 0.01
CA VAL A 39 3.98 -7.25 0.38
C VAL A 39 3.94 -8.58 1.12
N THR A 40 4.62 -9.62 0.63
CA THR A 40 4.63 -10.93 1.28
C THR A 40 5.27 -10.86 2.67
N ALA A 41 6.37 -10.13 2.82
CA ALA A 41 7.04 -9.93 4.11
C ALA A 41 6.16 -9.14 5.09
N SER A 42 5.50 -8.06 4.64
CA SER A 42 4.56 -7.29 5.45
C SER A 42 3.37 -8.13 5.89
N VAL A 43 2.79 -8.91 4.99
CA VAL A 43 1.68 -9.83 5.32
C VAL A 43 2.13 -10.86 6.34
N ALA A 44 3.29 -11.50 6.15
CA ALA A 44 3.81 -12.49 7.09
C ALA A 44 4.08 -11.89 8.48
N LEU A 45 4.63 -10.69 8.54
CA LEU A 45 4.86 -9.96 9.78
C LEU A 45 3.55 -9.64 10.51
N LEU A 46 2.57 -9.07 9.79
CA LEU A 46 1.29 -8.67 10.36
C LEU A 46 0.48 -9.88 10.81
N LEU A 47 0.50 -10.98 10.05
CA LEU A 47 -0.12 -12.25 10.48
C LEU A 47 0.55 -12.81 11.72
N THR A 48 1.88 -12.77 11.80
CA THR A 48 2.61 -13.22 13.00
C THR A 48 2.21 -12.38 14.21
N TRP A 49 2.12 -11.06 14.01
CA TRP A 49 1.68 -10.13 15.05
C TRP A 49 0.23 -10.39 15.47
N ASP A 50 -0.67 -10.63 14.52
CA ASP A 50 -2.07 -10.92 14.78
C ASP A 50 -2.23 -12.19 15.62
N VAL A 51 -1.52 -13.28 15.27
CA VAL A 51 -1.48 -14.51 16.06
C VAL A 51 -0.98 -14.25 17.49
N LEU A 52 0.07 -13.44 17.67
CA LEU A 52 0.56 -13.07 19.00
C LEU A 52 -0.47 -12.23 19.77
N GLY A 53 -1.18 -11.35 19.08
CA GLY A 53 -2.25 -10.52 19.62
C GLY A 53 -3.45 -11.33 20.13
N VAL A 54 -3.85 -12.35 19.38
CA VAL A 54 -4.91 -13.29 19.79
C VAL A 54 -4.45 -14.12 20.99
N ARG A 55 -3.20 -14.64 20.97
CA ARG A 55 -2.67 -15.45 22.08
C ARG A 55 -2.46 -14.67 23.37
N SER A 56 -2.20 -13.36 23.27
CA SER A 56 -2.07 -12.46 24.42
C SER A 56 -3.40 -11.94 24.95
N GLY A 57 -4.53 -12.28 24.30
CA GLY A 57 -5.87 -11.84 24.70
C GLY A 57 -6.16 -10.37 24.40
N VAL A 58 -5.30 -9.71 23.62
CA VAL A 58 -5.46 -8.31 23.20
C VAL A 58 -6.45 -8.20 22.04
N PHE A 59 -6.46 -9.20 21.16
CA PHE A 59 -7.36 -9.27 20.00
C PHE A 59 -8.36 -10.40 20.16
N PHE A 60 -9.65 -10.07 20.13
CA PHE A 60 -10.72 -11.04 20.03
C PHE A 60 -11.07 -11.24 18.56
N ARG A 61 -11.25 -12.50 18.13
CA ARG A 61 -11.87 -12.81 16.85
C ARG A 61 -13.16 -12.01 16.75
N GLY A 62 -13.26 -11.16 15.73
CA GLY A 62 -14.56 -10.71 15.25
C GLY A 62 -15.28 -11.90 14.62
N GLN A 63 -15.71 -12.89 15.42
CA GLN A 63 -16.72 -13.87 15.02
C GLN A 63 -18.00 -13.09 14.79
N THR A 64 -18.07 -12.43 13.65
CA THR A 64 -19.26 -11.80 13.15
C THR A 64 -19.79 -12.72 12.06
N ASP A 65 -21.10 -12.96 12.07
CA ASP A 65 -21.89 -13.84 11.16
C ASP A 65 -21.79 -13.46 9.66
N PHE A 66 -20.76 -12.71 9.29
CA PHE A 66 -20.54 -12.12 7.98
C PHE A 66 -19.28 -12.65 7.27
N MET A 67 -18.45 -13.49 7.90
CA MET A 67 -17.32 -14.12 7.20
C MET A 67 -17.79 -15.28 6.33
N THR A 68 -17.18 -15.50 5.16
CA THR A 68 -17.61 -16.52 4.19
C THR A 68 -17.42 -17.96 4.67
N GLY A 69 -16.75 -18.15 5.81
CA GLY A 69 -16.43 -19.45 6.38
C GLY A 69 -15.23 -20.14 5.73
N LEU A 70 -14.58 -19.51 4.73
CA LEU A 70 -13.35 -20.02 4.12
C LEU A 70 -12.15 -19.70 5.01
N THR A 71 -11.52 -20.74 5.57
CA THR A 71 -10.35 -20.63 6.43
C THR A 71 -9.12 -21.20 5.74
N VAL A 72 -7.99 -20.49 5.83
CA VAL A 72 -6.69 -20.92 5.23
C VAL A 72 -5.96 -21.89 6.17
N ALA A 73 -6.17 -21.73 7.47
CA ALA A 73 -5.74 -22.59 8.56
C ALA A 73 -6.92 -22.70 9.56
N PRO A 74 -6.96 -23.66 10.51
CA PRO A 74 -8.12 -23.91 11.39
C PRO A 74 -8.64 -22.67 12.14
N GLU A 75 -7.84 -21.61 12.16
CA GLU A 75 -7.95 -20.43 12.99
C GLU A 75 -7.99 -19.10 12.21
N ILE A 76 -7.65 -19.09 10.89
CA ILE A 76 -7.39 -17.84 10.13
C ILE A 76 -8.34 -17.71 8.93
N PRO A 77 -9.19 -16.67 8.89
CA PRO A 77 -10.06 -16.37 7.77
C PRO A 77 -9.27 -15.95 6.52
N PHE A 78 -9.70 -16.41 5.34
CA PHE A 78 -9.05 -16.02 4.08
C PHE A 78 -9.14 -14.52 3.81
N GLU A 79 -10.25 -13.89 4.20
CA GLU A 79 -10.50 -12.46 3.99
C GLU A 79 -9.48 -11.58 4.72
N GLU A 80 -8.95 -12.04 5.84
CA GLU A 80 -7.95 -11.32 6.62
C GLU A 80 -6.60 -11.30 5.90
N VAL A 81 -6.19 -12.41 5.29
CA VAL A 81 -4.98 -12.46 4.46
C VAL A 81 -5.12 -11.53 3.25
N VAL A 82 -6.29 -11.51 2.60
CA VAL A 82 -6.57 -10.61 1.48
C VAL A 82 -6.56 -9.14 1.92
N PHE A 83 -7.12 -8.84 3.10
CA PHE A 83 -7.12 -7.50 3.67
C PHE A 83 -5.69 -7.03 4.02
N LEU A 84 -4.87 -7.88 4.62
CA LEU A 84 -3.48 -7.56 4.93
C LEU A 84 -2.65 -7.37 3.66
N ALA A 85 -2.90 -8.17 2.62
CA ALA A 85 -2.27 -7.98 1.32
C ALA A 85 -2.68 -6.64 0.70
N PHE A 86 -3.97 -6.28 0.77
CA PHE A 86 -4.48 -4.96 0.35
C PHE A 86 -3.80 -3.83 1.09
N LEU A 87 -3.79 -3.89 2.42
CA LEU A 87 -3.21 -2.85 3.28
C LEU A 87 -1.72 -2.67 3.01
N SER A 88 -0.99 -3.77 2.88
CA SER A 88 0.45 -3.76 2.56
C SER A 88 0.71 -3.14 1.19
N HIS A 89 -0.08 -3.51 0.18
CA HIS A 89 0.06 -2.95 -1.16
C HIS A 89 -0.34 -1.47 -1.22
N LEU A 90 -1.40 -1.07 -0.52
CA LEU A 90 -1.81 0.32 -0.36
C LEU A 90 -0.71 1.17 0.28
N ALA A 91 -0.11 0.68 1.38
CA ALA A 91 1.00 1.35 2.04
C ALA A 91 2.19 1.56 1.10
N LEU A 92 2.54 0.54 0.32
CA LEU A 92 3.62 0.61 -0.67
C LEU A 92 3.34 1.65 -1.76
N VAL A 93 2.12 1.70 -2.30
CA VAL A 93 1.69 2.69 -3.29
C VAL A 93 1.72 4.10 -2.71
N CYS A 94 1.22 4.29 -1.47
CA CYS A 94 1.28 5.57 -0.77
C CYS A 94 2.73 6.04 -0.57
N ALA A 95 3.62 5.17 -0.11
CA ALA A 95 5.04 5.48 0.09
C ALA A 95 5.69 5.90 -1.24
N ALA A 96 5.49 5.13 -2.31
CA ALA A 96 6.00 5.48 -3.63
C ALA A 96 5.42 6.80 -4.16
N GLY A 97 4.15 7.07 -3.91
CA GLY A 97 3.48 8.33 -4.28
C GLY A 97 4.11 9.53 -3.57
N VAL A 98 4.35 9.43 -2.27
CA VAL A 98 5.02 10.47 -1.47
C VAL A 98 6.45 10.71 -1.98
N SER A 99 7.23 9.65 -2.21
CA SER A 99 8.61 9.79 -2.72
C SER A 99 8.65 10.54 -4.06
N ARG A 100 7.72 10.25 -4.97
CA ARG A 100 7.63 10.95 -6.26
C ARG A 100 7.18 12.40 -6.11
N ALA A 101 6.24 12.68 -5.21
CA ALA A 101 5.80 14.05 -4.95
C ALA A 101 6.93 14.93 -4.39
N VAL A 102 7.75 14.37 -3.49
CA VAL A 102 8.94 15.05 -2.93
C VAL A 102 9.99 15.29 -4.02
N GLU A 103 10.24 14.31 -4.89
CA GLU A 103 11.20 14.47 -6.00
C GLU A 103 10.74 15.55 -6.99
N HIS A 104 9.45 15.58 -7.33
CA HIS A 104 8.89 16.60 -8.23
C HIS A 104 9.04 18.01 -7.64
N ARG A 105 8.75 18.20 -6.35
CA ARG A 105 8.97 19.49 -5.67
C ARG A 105 10.43 19.92 -5.67
N SER A 106 11.34 18.97 -5.47
CA SER A 106 12.78 19.24 -5.45
C SER A 106 13.30 19.73 -6.81
N ARG A 107 12.74 19.20 -7.91
CA ARG A 107 13.10 19.63 -9.28
C ARG A 107 12.60 21.04 -9.57
N VAL A 108 11.35 21.36 -9.23
CA VAL A 108 10.75 22.69 -9.44
C VAL A 108 11.53 23.77 -8.69
N SER A 109 11.90 23.53 -7.43
CA SER A 109 12.69 24.50 -6.64
C SER A 109 14.08 24.75 -7.24
N ARG A 110 14.72 23.73 -7.83
CA ARG A 110 16.05 23.85 -8.44
C ARG A 110 16.02 24.68 -9.73
N THR A 111 15.01 24.47 -10.57
CA THR A 111 14.82 25.26 -11.81
C THR A 111 14.56 26.74 -11.50
N SER A 112 13.79 27.06 -10.46
CA SER A 112 13.55 28.45 -10.03
C SER A 112 14.82 29.14 -9.52
N HIS A 113 15.70 28.41 -8.83
CA HIS A 113 16.97 28.96 -8.32
C HIS A 113 17.95 29.27 -9.46
N ASP A 114 18.13 28.34 -10.41
CA ASP A 114 19.01 28.52 -11.58
C ASP A 114 18.56 29.68 -12.49
N SER A 115 17.24 29.81 -12.69
CA SER A 115 16.64 30.92 -13.47
C SER A 115 16.85 32.29 -12.82
N GLY A 116 17.01 32.37 -11.50
CA GLY A 116 17.31 33.60 -10.76
C GLY A 116 18.80 33.99 -10.81
N VAL A 117 19.69 33.00 -10.75
CA VAL A 117 21.15 33.19 -10.90
C VAL A 117 21.50 33.70 -12.31
N ALA A 118 20.88 33.13 -13.35
CA ALA A 118 21.11 33.56 -14.73
C ALA A 118 20.67 35.03 -14.97
N ARG A 119 19.52 35.45 -14.40
CA ARG A 119 19.03 36.83 -14.52
C ARG A 119 19.90 37.86 -13.81
N THR A 120 20.38 37.55 -12.60
CA THR A 120 21.24 38.48 -11.82
C THR A 120 22.64 38.64 -12.41
N THR A 121 23.11 37.67 -13.20
CA THR A 121 24.40 37.75 -13.90
C THR A 121 24.28 38.50 -15.24
N GLY A 122 23.12 38.42 -15.91
CA GLY A 122 22.86 39.14 -17.15
C GLY A 122 22.69 40.65 -17.00
N GLU A 123 22.18 41.14 -15.86
CA GLU A 123 21.97 42.58 -15.59
C GLU A 123 23.25 43.33 -15.17
N ARG A 124 24.38 42.64 -14.96
CA ARG A 124 25.68 43.26 -14.61
C ARG A 124 26.62 43.49 -15.80
N ARG A 125 26.12 43.43 -17.03
CA ARG A 125 26.85 43.76 -18.27
C ARG A 125 26.16 44.87 -19.02
#